data_AF-A0A4R4E583-F1
#
_entry.id   AF-A0A4R4E583-F1
#
_cell.length_a   1.000
_cell.length_b   1.000
_cell.length_c   1.000
_cell.angle_alpha   90.00
_cell.angle_beta   90.00
_cell.angle_gamma   90.00
#
_symmetry.space_group_name_H-M   'P 1'
#
loop_
_entity.id
_entity.type
_entity.pdbx_description
1 polymer ?
#
loop_
_entity_poly.entity_id
_entity_poly.type
_entity_poly.pdbx_seq_one_letter_code
_entity_poly.pdbx_strand_id
1 'polypeptide(L)'
;MIRSIALWLLLLLTLPTLAQTKTVKGLYDEYRQNKAAFQGRYGNQTITVSGKIRSISRSSDYWKDAHRIHLTATGYENFVVCELPYQDSATLQRYKVGDYITVTGTVRAPVSDALFLSNCSFANAQAPVKQSTAPDHAPLGQYNVYQDNGSGFNFQYTFYLKSYTSYTLNGKPGKCGYNARSKTILFASGPLKGFAGLYRKTTDNEKDPPGFLLNAQGTVPDAAGTHRGYQFAYYQGK
;
A
#
# COMPACT_ATOMS: atom_id res chain seq x y z
N MET A 1 23.12 -19.82 62.91
CA MET A 1 23.42 -18.86 61.83
C MET A 1 22.69 -19.33 60.58
N ILE A 2 21.58 -18.66 60.24
CA ILE A 2 20.60 -19.09 59.24
C ILE A 2 20.97 -18.49 57.88
N ARG A 3 20.92 -19.34 56.86
CA ARG A 3 21.18 -19.07 55.45
C ARG A 3 20.18 -18.05 54.91
N SER A 4 20.68 -16.96 54.31
CA SER A 4 19.86 -16.02 53.54
C SER A 4 20.55 -15.73 52.20
N ILE A 5 20.37 -16.63 51.23
CA ILE A 5 20.69 -16.38 49.83
C ILE A 5 19.50 -16.90 49.01
N ALA A 6 18.49 -16.06 48.81
CA ALA A 6 17.45 -16.27 47.81
C ALA A 6 16.63 -14.98 47.64
N LEU A 7 17.21 -13.91 47.12
CA LEU A 7 16.43 -12.75 46.66
C LEU A 7 17.17 -11.89 45.63
N TRP A 8 17.68 -12.51 44.56
CA TRP A 8 18.30 -11.79 43.43
C TRP A 8 17.95 -12.44 42.08
N LEU A 9 16.67 -12.79 41.86
CA LEU A 9 16.24 -13.44 40.62
C LEU A 9 14.81 -13.09 40.18
N LEU A 10 14.42 -11.82 40.35
CA LEU A 10 13.10 -11.32 39.91
C LEU A 10 13.16 -9.87 39.40
N LEU A 11 14.23 -9.51 38.68
CA LEU A 11 14.40 -8.17 38.08
C LEU A 11 14.93 -8.19 36.65
N LEU A 12 14.86 -9.34 35.98
CA LEU A 12 15.17 -9.49 34.56
C LEU A 12 13.90 -9.94 33.84
N LEU A 13 13.41 -9.12 32.90
CA LEU A 13 12.36 -9.36 31.89
C LEU A 13 11.08 -8.52 32.00
N THR A 14 11.21 -7.22 32.26
CA THR A 14 10.26 -6.24 31.70
C THR A 14 11.01 -5.27 30.79
N LEU A 15 11.74 -5.80 29.82
CA LEU A 15 12.11 -4.98 28.67
C LEU A 15 10.80 -4.57 28.00
N PRO A 16 10.51 -3.27 27.84
CA PRO A 16 9.38 -2.86 27.03
C PRO A 16 9.60 -3.47 25.65
N THR A 17 8.70 -4.35 25.24
CA THR A 17 8.67 -4.85 23.87
C THR A 17 8.61 -3.62 22.98
N LEU A 18 9.73 -3.29 22.33
CA LEU A 18 9.75 -2.22 21.34
C LEU A 18 8.64 -2.53 20.36
N ALA A 19 7.62 -1.66 20.32
CA ALA A 19 6.44 -1.86 19.50
C ALA A 19 6.92 -2.07 18.06
N GLN A 20 6.75 -3.30 17.55
CA GLN A 20 7.26 -3.68 16.25
C GLN A 20 6.63 -2.76 15.19
N THR A 21 7.45 -2.07 14.41
CA THR A 21 6.96 -1.25 13.29
C THR A 21 6.29 -2.15 12.26
N LYS A 22 4.99 -1.95 12.05
CA LYS A 22 4.21 -2.63 11.00
C LYS A 22 4.28 -1.81 9.73
N THR A 23 4.16 -2.46 8.57
CA THR A 23 4.01 -1.72 7.31
C THR A 23 2.56 -1.61 6.92
N VAL A 24 2.17 -0.50 6.28
CA VAL A 24 0.79 -0.27 5.83
C VAL A 24 0.26 -1.47 5.02
N LYS A 25 1.07 -2.03 4.12
CA LYS A 25 0.72 -3.26 3.38
C LYS A 25 0.45 -4.47 4.28
N GLY A 26 1.28 -4.69 5.30
CA GLY A 26 1.12 -5.82 6.22
C GLY A 26 -0.19 -5.71 7.01
N LEU A 27 -0.50 -4.51 7.49
CA LEU A 27 -1.79 -4.24 8.15
C LEU A 27 -2.97 -4.44 7.20
N TYR A 28 -2.82 -4.02 5.94
CA TYR A 28 -3.86 -4.20 4.93
C TYR A 28 -4.10 -5.68 4.61
N ASP A 29 -3.04 -6.47 4.43
CA ASP A 29 -3.14 -7.90 4.19
C ASP A 29 -3.83 -8.61 5.37
N GLU A 30 -3.47 -8.27 6.62
CA GLU A 30 -4.14 -8.79 7.82
C GLU A 30 -5.64 -8.39 7.87
N TYR A 31 -5.95 -7.14 7.56
CA TYR A 31 -7.33 -6.64 7.50
C TYR A 31 -8.17 -7.39 6.46
N ARG A 32 -7.61 -7.65 5.27
CA ARG A 32 -8.27 -8.37 4.17
C ARG A 32 -8.51 -9.84 4.49
N GLN A 33 -7.62 -10.46 5.26
CA GLN A 33 -7.76 -11.85 5.68
C GLN A 33 -8.91 -12.02 6.68
N ASN A 34 -9.00 -11.17 7.69
CA ASN A 34 -10.07 -11.24 8.69
C ASN A 34 -10.34 -9.89 9.35
N LYS A 35 -11.32 -9.15 8.81
CA LYS A 35 -11.70 -7.83 9.31
C LYS A 35 -12.09 -7.82 10.79
N ALA A 36 -12.86 -8.82 11.24
CA ALA A 36 -13.35 -8.89 12.61
C ALA A 36 -12.19 -9.10 13.62
N ALA A 37 -11.29 -10.04 13.32
CA ALA A 37 -10.11 -10.28 14.14
C ALA A 37 -9.16 -9.07 14.16
N PHE A 38 -8.98 -8.41 13.01
CA PHE A 38 -8.17 -7.20 12.89
C PHE A 38 -8.67 -6.09 13.83
N GLN A 39 -9.99 -5.84 13.85
CA GLN A 39 -10.59 -4.83 14.72
C GLN A 39 -10.38 -5.15 16.20
N GLY A 40 -10.61 -6.40 16.61
CA GLY A 40 -10.37 -6.82 18.00
C GLY A 40 -8.90 -6.69 18.42
N ARG A 41 -7.97 -6.88 17.48
CA ARG A 41 -6.52 -6.81 17.74
C ARG A 41 -6.01 -5.37 17.85
N TYR A 42 -6.48 -4.47 17.02
CA TYR A 42 -5.90 -3.14 16.86
C TYR A 42 -6.77 -2.01 17.42
N GLY A 43 -8.06 -2.23 17.68
CA GLY A 43 -8.94 -1.20 18.22
C GLY A 43 -8.39 -0.58 19.51
N ASN A 44 -8.32 0.76 19.55
CA ASN A 44 -7.78 1.54 20.67
C ASN A 44 -6.31 1.24 21.03
N GLN A 45 -5.58 0.51 20.20
CA GLN A 45 -4.16 0.25 20.41
C GLN A 45 -3.31 1.36 19.81
N THR A 46 -2.21 1.68 20.47
CA THR A 46 -1.15 2.51 19.88
C THR A 46 -0.22 1.62 19.06
N ILE A 47 -0.08 1.94 17.78
CA ILE A 47 0.76 1.18 16.86
C ILE A 47 1.76 2.10 16.16
N THR A 48 2.90 1.53 15.76
CA THR A 48 3.86 2.19 14.89
C THR A 48 3.74 1.59 13.49
N VAL A 49 3.51 2.45 12.51
CA VAL A 49 3.26 2.08 11.12
C VAL A 49 4.23 2.82 10.21
N SER A 50 4.79 2.14 9.22
CA SER A 50 5.56 2.76 8.15
C SER A 50 4.94 2.52 6.78
N GLY A 51 4.95 3.56 5.94
CA GLY A 51 4.37 3.52 4.61
C GLY A 51 4.55 4.81 3.83
N LYS A 52 4.17 4.75 2.55
CA LYS A 52 4.26 5.89 1.64
C LYS A 52 3.04 6.79 1.73
N ILE A 53 3.27 8.10 1.72
CA ILE A 53 2.24 9.12 1.60
C ILE A 53 1.66 9.10 0.19
N ARG A 54 0.37 8.77 0.09
CA ARG A 54 -0.39 8.79 -1.15
C ARG A 54 -1.02 10.13 -1.43
N SER A 55 -1.59 10.75 -0.39
CA SER A 55 -2.26 12.03 -0.48
C SER A 55 -2.20 12.75 0.86
N ILE A 56 -2.30 14.07 0.81
CA ILE A 56 -2.37 14.94 1.98
C ILE A 56 -3.61 15.80 1.82
N SER A 57 -4.55 15.67 2.76
CA SER A 57 -5.76 16.49 2.83
C SER A 57 -5.54 17.56 3.89
N ARG A 58 -5.53 18.82 3.46
CA ARG A 58 -5.42 19.97 4.36
C ARG A 58 -6.82 20.35 4.83
N SER A 59 -6.96 20.53 6.14
CA SER A 59 -8.18 21.09 6.70
C SER A 59 -8.35 22.55 6.25
N SER A 60 -9.60 22.97 6.13
CA SER A 60 -9.96 24.34 5.76
C SER A 60 -10.14 25.23 6.99
N ASP A 61 -9.80 26.50 6.86
CA ASP A 61 -9.99 27.49 7.93
C ASP A 61 -11.48 27.72 8.27
N TYR A 62 -12.38 27.35 7.35
CA TYR A 62 -13.83 27.45 7.52
C TYR A 62 -14.39 26.35 8.42
N TRP A 63 -14.04 25.08 8.16
CA TRP A 63 -14.56 23.92 8.92
C TRP A 63 -13.69 23.53 10.12
N LYS A 64 -12.39 23.91 10.13
CA LYS A 64 -11.42 23.67 11.22
C LYS A 64 -11.31 22.22 11.67
N ASP A 65 -11.52 21.28 10.75
CA ASP A 65 -11.35 19.84 10.96
C ASP A 65 -9.86 19.43 11.10
N ALA A 66 -9.59 18.15 11.27
CA ALA A 66 -8.23 17.61 11.26
C ALA A 66 -7.59 17.64 9.86
N HIS A 67 -6.28 17.91 9.79
CA HIS A 67 -5.48 17.57 8.62
C HIS A 67 -5.33 16.05 8.53
N ARG A 68 -5.15 15.52 7.32
CA ARG A 68 -4.98 14.08 7.12
C ARG A 68 -3.81 13.77 6.20
N ILE A 69 -2.92 12.90 6.66
CA ILE A 69 -1.92 12.26 5.81
C ILE A 69 -2.39 10.83 5.53
N HIS A 70 -2.59 10.52 4.26
CA HIS A 70 -3.07 9.20 3.86
C HIS A 70 -1.89 8.35 3.39
N LEU A 71 -1.72 7.20 4.04
CA LEU A 71 -0.73 6.21 3.68
C LEU A 71 -1.36 5.05 2.93
N THR A 72 -0.62 4.55 1.96
CA THR A 72 -1.10 3.52 1.05
C THR A 72 -0.41 2.18 1.27
N ALA A 73 -1.18 1.10 1.17
CA ALA A 73 -0.68 -0.26 1.16
C ALA A 73 -0.26 -0.70 -0.24
N THR A 74 -0.90 -0.17 -1.29
CA THR A 74 -0.74 -0.65 -2.68
C THR A 74 -0.31 0.45 -3.66
N GLY A 75 -0.03 1.66 -3.16
CA GLY A 75 0.28 2.80 -4.01
C GLY A 75 -0.92 3.64 -4.42
N TYR A 76 -2.14 3.18 -4.17
CA TYR A 76 -3.34 3.83 -4.70
C TYR A 76 -4.50 3.99 -3.70
N GLU A 77 -4.64 3.09 -2.71
CA GLU A 77 -5.65 3.24 -1.64
C GLU A 77 -5.18 4.13 -0.50
N ASN A 78 -6.13 4.80 0.17
CA ASN A 78 -5.89 5.50 1.44
C ASN A 78 -6.28 4.56 2.59
N PHE A 79 -5.38 3.65 2.98
CA PHE A 79 -5.71 2.64 4.00
C PHE A 79 -5.44 3.14 5.42
N VAL A 80 -4.27 3.74 5.68
CA VAL A 80 -3.97 4.32 7.00
C VAL A 80 -4.12 5.83 6.90
N VAL A 81 -4.97 6.41 7.75
CA VAL A 81 -5.26 7.85 7.77
C VAL A 81 -4.72 8.41 9.07
N CYS A 82 -3.66 9.22 8.97
CA CYS A 82 -3.07 9.89 10.12
C CYS A 82 -3.77 11.24 10.29
N GLU A 83 -4.54 11.39 11.35
CA GLU A 83 -5.20 12.66 11.68
C GLU A 83 -4.27 13.54 12.51
N LEU A 84 -4.04 14.76 12.05
CA LEU A 84 -3.34 15.80 12.80
C LEU A 84 -4.32 16.91 13.17
N PRO A 85 -4.23 17.49 14.38
CA PRO A 85 -5.05 18.65 14.75
C PRO A 85 -4.90 19.81 13.77
N TYR A 86 -5.97 20.57 13.55
CA TYR A 86 -5.98 21.75 12.65
C TYR A 86 -4.81 22.71 12.90
N GLN A 87 -4.44 22.91 14.17
CA GLN A 87 -3.37 23.82 14.59
C GLN A 87 -1.97 23.35 14.18
N ASP A 88 -1.80 22.07 13.81
CA ASP A 88 -0.51 21.46 13.51
C ASP A 88 -0.16 21.48 12.02
N SER A 89 -0.50 22.59 11.35
CA SER A 89 -0.20 22.79 9.93
C SER A 89 1.32 22.79 9.64
N ALA A 90 2.13 23.18 10.61
CA ALA A 90 3.60 23.21 10.49
C ALA A 90 4.21 21.80 10.37
N THR A 91 3.68 20.82 11.11
CA THR A 91 4.09 19.41 10.96
C THR A 91 3.72 18.88 9.59
N LEU A 92 2.52 19.21 9.09
CA LEU A 92 2.05 18.80 7.77
C LEU A 92 2.95 19.29 6.63
N GLN A 93 3.50 20.50 6.74
CA GLN A 93 4.37 21.10 5.71
C GLN A 93 5.70 20.37 5.51
N ARG A 94 6.12 19.55 6.47
CA ARG A 94 7.38 18.78 6.39
C ARG A 94 7.28 17.57 5.46
N TYR A 95 6.07 17.18 5.08
CA TYR A 95 5.80 15.97 4.32
C TYR A 95 5.25 16.29 2.95
N LYS A 96 5.64 15.49 1.95
CA LYS A 96 5.11 15.55 0.59
C LYS A 96 4.56 14.21 0.14
N VAL A 97 3.63 14.27 -0.82
CA VAL A 97 3.17 13.07 -1.52
C VAL A 97 4.38 12.36 -2.09
N GLY A 98 4.44 11.05 -1.87
CA GLY A 98 5.55 10.21 -2.29
C GLY A 98 6.57 9.89 -1.20
N ASP A 99 6.61 10.67 -0.11
CA ASP A 99 7.52 10.38 1.00
C ASP A 99 7.17 9.06 1.69
N TYR A 100 8.20 8.36 2.17
CA TYR A 100 8.04 7.20 3.03
C TYR A 100 8.27 7.62 4.48
N ILE A 101 7.23 7.47 5.32
CA ILE A 101 7.24 7.92 6.71
C ILE A 101 7.01 6.77 7.67
N THR A 102 7.41 6.99 8.92
CA THR A 102 7.02 6.16 10.07
C THR A 102 6.23 7.01 11.04
N VAL A 103 5.04 6.55 11.40
CA VAL A 103 4.09 7.25 12.28
C VAL A 103 3.68 6.31 13.40
N THR A 104 3.64 6.83 14.62
CA THR A 104 3.04 6.16 15.77
C THR A 104 1.75 6.88 16.12
N GLY A 105 0.65 6.15 16.30
CA GLY A 105 -0.63 6.74 16.65
C GLY A 105 -1.60 5.72 17.24
N THR A 106 -2.66 6.21 17.85
CA THR A 106 -3.72 5.38 18.44
C THR A 106 -4.80 5.10 17.41
N VAL A 107 -5.03 3.82 17.16
CA VAL A 107 -6.07 3.33 16.24
C VAL A 107 -7.44 3.66 16.81
N ARG A 108 -8.21 4.44 16.07
CA ARG A 108 -9.62 4.72 16.37
C ARG A 108 -10.49 3.57 15.92
N ALA A 109 -11.74 3.56 16.40
CA ALA A 109 -12.77 2.69 15.84
C ALA A 109 -12.81 2.89 14.31
N PRO A 110 -12.86 1.80 13.53
CA PRO A 110 -12.78 1.86 12.08
C PRO A 110 -13.95 2.66 11.50
N VAL A 111 -13.61 3.64 10.67
CA VAL A 111 -14.55 4.41 9.86
C VAL A 111 -14.25 4.06 8.42
N SER A 112 -15.21 3.53 7.66
CA SER A 112 -15.12 3.38 6.20
C SER A 112 -13.84 2.69 5.68
N ASP A 113 -13.71 1.37 5.86
CA ASP A 113 -12.66 0.49 5.30
C ASP A 113 -11.18 0.95 5.46
N ALA A 114 -10.93 1.93 6.32
CA ALA A 114 -9.61 2.50 6.59
C ALA A 114 -9.30 2.53 8.09
N LEU A 115 -8.01 2.51 8.41
CA LEU A 115 -7.47 2.59 9.75
C LEU A 115 -7.14 4.05 10.08
N PHE A 116 -7.91 4.66 10.97
CA PHE A 116 -7.68 6.03 11.41
C PHE A 116 -6.77 6.04 12.64
N LEU A 117 -5.68 6.79 12.55
CA LEU A 117 -4.76 7.06 13.64
C LEU A 117 -4.99 8.47 14.18
N SER A 118 -5.12 8.56 15.50
CA SER A 118 -5.14 9.82 16.25
C SER A 118 -3.88 9.95 17.10
N ASN A 119 -3.62 11.16 17.62
CA ASN A 119 -2.44 11.45 18.44
C ASN A 119 -1.14 11.03 17.73
N CYS A 120 -1.04 11.35 16.45
CA CYS A 120 0.05 10.91 15.60
C CYS A 120 1.36 11.61 15.98
N SER A 121 2.42 10.83 16.12
CA SER A 121 3.81 11.29 16.23
C SER A 121 4.61 10.69 15.09
N PHE A 122 5.43 11.52 14.43
CA PHE A 122 6.18 11.13 13.25
C PHE A 122 7.65 11.04 13.57
N ALA A 123 8.30 9.96 13.14
CA ALA A 123 9.74 9.83 13.29
C ALA A 123 10.47 10.89 12.44
N ASN A 124 11.51 11.51 13.01
CA ASN A 124 12.33 12.51 12.31
C ASN A 124 13.25 11.91 11.23
N ALA A 125 13.41 10.58 11.20
CA ALA A 125 14.17 9.89 10.16
C ALA A 125 13.21 9.45 9.05
N GLN A 126 13.47 9.89 7.81
CA GLN A 126 12.86 9.27 6.63
C GLN A 126 13.17 7.78 6.66
N ALA A 127 12.15 6.95 6.45
CA ALA A 127 12.38 5.51 6.36
C ALA A 127 13.34 5.24 5.19
N PRO A 128 14.27 4.27 5.32
CA PRO A 128 15.19 3.95 4.25
C PRO A 128 14.39 3.53 3.00
N VAL A 129 14.57 4.28 1.91
CA VAL A 129 13.98 3.95 0.60
C VAL A 129 14.72 2.73 0.07
N LYS A 130 14.05 1.58 0.00
CA LYS A 130 14.63 0.36 -0.52
C LYS A 130 14.56 0.38 -2.04
N GLN A 131 15.70 0.20 -2.71
CA GLN A 131 15.74 0.03 -4.15
C GLN A 131 14.94 -1.23 -4.55
N SER A 132 14.08 -1.11 -5.56
CA SER A 132 13.31 -2.26 -6.05
C SER A 132 14.23 -3.32 -6.66
N THR A 133 14.01 -4.56 -6.23
CA THR A 133 14.69 -5.75 -6.73
C THR A 133 13.95 -6.38 -7.91
N ALA A 134 12.86 -5.78 -8.39
CA ALA A 134 12.08 -6.33 -9.49
C ALA A 134 12.85 -6.33 -10.82
N PRO A 135 12.56 -7.25 -11.74
CA PRO A 135 13.22 -7.31 -13.03
C PRO A 135 12.89 -6.09 -13.91
N ASP A 136 13.79 -5.77 -14.84
CA ASP A 136 13.60 -4.65 -15.78
C ASP A 136 12.50 -4.89 -16.82
N HIS A 137 12.09 -6.15 -17.00
CA HIS A 137 10.95 -6.53 -17.83
C HIS A 137 9.89 -7.20 -16.96
N ALA A 138 8.64 -7.11 -17.42
CA ALA A 138 7.52 -7.71 -16.71
C ALA A 138 7.74 -9.22 -16.49
N PRO A 139 7.72 -9.70 -15.24
CA PRO A 139 7.87 -11.12 -14.98
C PRO A 139 6.71 -11.92 -15.59
N LEU A 140 6.99 -13.09 -16.15
CA LEU A 140 5.94 -14.00 -16.61
C LEU A 140 5.32 -14.70 -15.41
N GLY A 141 3.99 -14.88 -15.42
CA GLY A 141 3.27 -15.53 -14.33
C GLY A 141 1.91 -14.89 -14.06
N GLN A 142 1.42 -15.06 -12.84
CA GLN A 142 0.11 -14.62 -12.39
C GLN A 142 0.11 -13.13 -12.03
N TYR A 143 -0.95 -12.45 -12.44
CA TYR A 143 -1.23 -11.05 -12.11
C TYR A 143 -2.64 -10.91 -11.56
N ASN A 144 -2.77 -10.35 -10.36
CA ASN A 144 -4.07 -9.98 -9.78
C ASN A 144 -4.38 -8.52 -10.13
N VAL A 145 -5.56 -8.28 -10.69
CA VAL A 145 -5.98 -6.97 -11.17
C VAL A 145 -6.98 -6.35 -10.23
N TYR A 146 -6.74 -5.09 -9.87
CA TYR A 146 -7.56 -4.30 -8.98
C TYR A 146 -7.95 -2.99 -9.65
N GLN A 147 -9.13 -2.47 -9.34
CA GLN A 147 -9.62 -1.18 -9.83
C GLN A 147 -10.02 -0.27 -8.68
N ASP A 148 -9.69 1.01 -8.79
CA ASP A 148 -10.18 2.06 -7.91
C ASP A 148 -11.63 2.39 -8.25
N ASN A 149 -12.54 2.25 -7.29
CA ASN A 149 -13.93 2.66 -7.44
C ASN A 149 -14.28 3.93 -6.65
N GLY A 150 -13.29 4.63 -6.10
CA GLY A 150 -13.46 5.83 -5.27
C GLY A 150 -13.63 5.57 -3.77
N SER A 151 -13.89 4.32 -3.34
CA SER A 151 -13.93 3.93 -1.92
C SER A 151 -12.80 2.95 -1.55
N GLY A 152 -12.05 2.44 -2.53
CA GLY A 152 -10.96 1.50 -2.34
C GLY A 152 -10.66 0.72 -3.62
N PHE A 153 -9.79 -0.28 -3.49
CA PHE A 153 -9.40 -1.15 -4.59
C PHE A 153 -10.15 -2.47 -4.55
N ASN A 154 -10.97 -2.71 -5.57
CA ASN A 154 -11.69 -3.96 -5.72
C ASN A 154 -10.93 -4.88 -6.67
N PHE A 155 -10.70 -6.11 -6.23
CA PHE A 155 -10.26 -7.19 -7.12
C PHE A 155 -11.25 -7.32 -8.28
N GLN A 156 -10.73 -7.38 -9.50
CA GLN A 156 -11.51 -7.52 -10.71
C GLN A 156 -11.36 -8.94 -11.26
N TYR A 157 -10.12 -9.35 -11.50
CA TYR A 157 -9.80 -10.64 -12.11
C TYR A 157 -8.33 -10.97 -11.95
N THR A 158 -7.99 -12.21 -12.26
CA THR A 158 -6.61 -12.68 -12.39
C THR A 158 -6.34 -13.05 -13.83
N PHE A 159 -5.19 -12.64 -14.37
CA PHE A 159 -4.69 -13.16 -15.64
C PHE A 159 -3.28 -13.73 -15.47
N TYR A 160 -2.90 -14.64 -16.35
CA TYR A 160 -1.53 -15.15 -16.44
C TYR A 160 -0.88 -14.65 -17.71
N LEU A 161 0.23 -13.94 -17.57
CA LEU A 161 1.12 -13.61 -18.69
C LEU A 161 2.00 -14.84 -18.96
N LYS A 162 1.64 -15.62 -19.98
CA LYS A 162 2.32 -16.88 -20.31
C LYS A 162 3.61 -16.63 -21.09
N SER A 163 3.58 -15.65 -21.98
CA SER A 163 4.74 -15.12 -22.71
C SER A 163 4.51 -13.65 -23.04
N TYR A 164 5.50 -12.99 -23.65
CA TYR A 164 5.32 -11.65 -24.21
C TYR A 164 4.42 -11.57 -25.45
N THR A 165 3.84 -12.70 -25.85
CA THR A 165 2.90 -12.81 -26.97
C THR A 165 1.55 -13.42 -26.58
N SER A 166 1.41 -13.99 -25.38
CA SER A 166 0.19 -14.69 -24.96
C SER A 166 -0.13 -14.55 -23.48
N TYR A 167 -1.43 -14.56 -23.18
CA TYR A 167 -1.96 -14.54 -21.82
C TYR A 167 -3.20 -15.44 -21.72
N THR A 168 -3.61 -15.73 -20.49
CA THR A 168 -4.89 -16.41 -20.21
C THR A 168 -5.65 -15.70 -19.10
N LEU A 169 -6.96 -15.56 -19.24
CA LEU A 169 -7.87 -15.06 -18.21
C LEU A 169 -9.04 -16.03 -18.09
N ASN A 170 -9.29 -16.57 -16.90
CA ASN A 170 -10.33 -17.59 -16.64
C ASN A 170 -10.32 -18.75 -17.67
N GLY A 171 -9.12 -19.28 -17.96
CA GLY A 171 -8.92 -20.35 -18.95
C GLY A 171 -9.05 -19.93 -20.42
N LYS A 172 -9.51 -18.70 -20.71
CA LYS A 172 -9.63 -18.20 -22.08
C LYS A 172 -8.29 -17.60 -22.55
N PRO A 173 -7.70 -18.10 -23.65
CA PRO A 173 -6.46 -17.57 -24.17
C PRO A 173 -6.68 -16.22 -24.89
N GLY A 174 -5.63 -15.41 -24.92
CA GLY A 174 -5.57 -14.21 -25.74
C GLY A 174 -4.13 -13.89 -26.16
N LYS A 175 -4.00 -13.02 -27.17
CA LYS A 175 -2.72 -12.54 -27.68
C LYS A 175 -2.41 -11.16 -27.11
N CYS A 176 -1.14 -10.92 -26.81
CA CYS A 176 -0.63 -9.61 -26.44
C CYS A 176 0.68 -9.31 -27.16
N GLY A 177 1.18 -8.09 -27.04
CA GLY A 177 2.52 -7.71 -27.48
C GLY A 177 3.16 -6.84 -26.43
N TYR A 178 4.36 -7.23 -25.97
CA TYR A 178 5.14 -6.44 -25.02
C TYR A 178 6.32 -5.75 -25.71
N ASN A 179 6.36 -4.42 -25.61
CA ASN A 179 7.49 -3.63 -26.06
C ASN A 179 8.45 -3.39 -24.89
N ALA A 180 9.61 -4.05 -24.96
CA ALA A 180 10.63 -4.01 -23.92
C ALA A 180 11.29 -2.64 -23.70
N ARG A 181 11.27 -1.76 -24.72
CA ARG A 181 11.84 -0.41 -24.69
C ARG A 181 10.92 0.57 -24.00
N SER A 182 9.65 0.61 -24.42
CA SER A 182 8.63 1.49 -23.81
C SER A 182 8.00 0.88 -22.55
N LYS A 183 8.30 -0.38 -22.23
CA LYS A 183 7.70 -1.14 -21.11
C LYS A 183 6.19 -1.29 -21.25
N THR A 184 5.66 -1.26 -22.46
CA THR A 184 4.22 -1.29 -22.72
C THR A 184 3.74 -2.67 -23.15
N ILE A 185 2.56 -3.08 -22.69
CA ILE A 185 1.86 -4.27 -23.17
C ILE A 185 0.57 -3.84 -23.89
N LEU A 186 0.29 -4.44 -25.04
CA LEU A 186 -0.95 -4.23 -25.79
C LEU A 186 -1.67 -5.58 -25.93
N PHE A 187 -2.94 -5.64 -25.54
CA PHE A 187 -3.75 -6.85 -25.62
C PHE A 187 -4.54 -6.86 -26.93
N ALA A 188 -4.14 -7.72 -27.86
CA ALA A 188 -4.64 -7.73 -29.24
C ALA A 188 -5.88 -8.61 -29.44
N SER A 189 -6.09 -9.62 -28.58
CA SER A 189 -7.25 -10.51 -28.65
C SER A 189 -7.63 -11.08 -27.28
N GLY A 190 -8.74 -11.83 -27.23
CA GLY A 190 -9.25 -12.47 -26.02
C GLY A 190 -9.99 -11.50 -25.09
N PRO A 191 -10.20 -11.89 -23.81
CA PRO A 191 -11.00 -11.11 -22.86
C PRO A 191 -10.48 -9.70 -22.56
N LEU A 192 -9.18 -9.47 -22.66
CA LEU A 192 -8.54 -8.15 -22.47
C LEU A 192 -8.32 -7.40 -23.79
N LYS A 193 -8.92 -7.85 -24.91
CA LYS A 193 -8.74 -7.18 -26.21
C LYS A 193 -9.01 -5.68 -26.09
N GLY A 194 -8.09 -4.88 -26.62
CA GLY A 194 -8.21 -3.42 -26.60
C GLY A 194 -7.63 -2.78 -25.34
N PHE A 195 -7.17 -3.56 -24.36
CA PHE A 195 -6.45 -3.00 -23.21
C PHE A 195 -5.01 -2.68 -23.60
N ALA A 196 -4.46 -1.65 -22.97
CA ALA A 196 -3.03 -1.34 -22.97
C ALA A 196 -2.52 -1.26 -21.53
N GLY A 197 -1.23 -1.46 -21.35
CA GLY A 197 -0.62 -1.32 -20.04
C GLY A 197 0.81 -0.83 -20.08
N LEU A 198 1.25 -0.25 -18.96
CA LEU A 198 2.61 0.21 -18.71
C LEU A 198 3.19 -0.58 -17.53
N TYR A 199 4.30 -1.29 -17.76
CA TYR A 199 5.01 -2.03 -16.73
C TYR A 199 5.73 -1.07 -15.78
N ARG A 200 5.54 -1.34 -14.49
CA ARG A 200 6.12 -0.64 -13.36
C ARG A 200 6.96 -1.62 -12.55
N LYS A 201 8.28 -1.50 -12.65
CA LYS A 201 9.26 -2.23 -11.82
C LYS A 201 9.17 -1.82 -10.34
N THR A 202 8.89 -0.54 -10.11
CA THR A 202 8.55 0.03 -8.82
C THR A 202 7.11 0.49 -8.90
N THR A 203 6.26 -0.02 -8.00
CA THR A 203 5.00 0.66 -7.74
C THR A 203 5.29 1.84 -6.82
N ASP A 204 4.25 2.54 -6.42
CA ASP A 204 4.42 3.56 -5.42
C ASP A 204 4.88 2.97 -4.08
N ASN A 205 4.54 1.73 -3.73
CA ASN A 205 5.07 1.04 -2.56
C ASN A 205 6.22 0.09 -2.92
N GLU A 206 7.37 0.26 -2.28
CA GLU A 206 8.57 -0.59 -2.47
C GLU A 206 8.38 -2.07 -2.11
N LYS A 207 7.34 -2.40 -1.34
CA LYS A 207 6.97 -3.77 -0.97
C LYS A 207 5.96 -4.40 -1.92
N ASP A 208 5.36 -3.62 -2.80
CA ASP A 208 4.46 -4.21 -3.78
C ASP A 208 5.28 -4.96 -4.83
N PRO A 209 4.75 -6.09 -5.30
CA PRO A 209 5.34 -6.75 -6.43
C PRO A 209 5.21 -5.86 -7.67
N PRO A 210 6.12 -6.00 -8.64
CA PRO A 210 6.04 -5.23 -9.88
C PRO A 210 4.75 -5.56 -10.62
N GLY A 211 4.33 -4.66 -11.50
CA GLY A 211 3.00 -4.77 -12.09
C GLY A 211 2.80 -3.96 -13.34
N PHE A 212 1.58 -4.02 -13.88
CA PHE A 212 1.14 -3.13 -14.95
C PHE A 212 0.11 -2.14 -14.43
N LEU A 213 0.27 -0.89 -14.82
CA LEU A 213 -0.85 0.05 -14.90
C LEU A 213 -1.60 -0.27 -16.19
N LEU A 214 -2.88 -0.60 -16.12
CA LEU A 214 -3.71 -1.05 -17.24
C LEU A 214 -4.80 -0.03 -17.55
N ASN A 215 -5.11 0.12 -18.82
CA ASN A 215 -6.19 0.94 -19.31
C ASN A 215 -7.06 0.17 -20.30
N ALA A 216 -8.36 0.11 -20.02
CA ALA A 216 -9.37 -0.53 -20.87
C ALA A 216 -9.62 0.22 -22.19
N GLN A 217 -9.30 1.51 -22.27
CA GLN A 217 -9.46 2.31 -23.49
C GLN A 217 -8.30 2.12 -24.50
N GLY A 218 -7.30 1.30 -24.17
CA GLY A 218 -6.22 0.95 -25.10
C GLY A 218 -5.15 2.01 -25.30
N THR A 219 -5.26 3.16 -24.63
CA THR A 219 -4.16 4.13 -24.57
C THR A 219 -3.18 3.72 -23.47
N VAL A 220 -1.89 3.84 -23.77
CA VAL A 220 -0.83 3.55 -22.79
C VAL A 220 -0.97 4.53 -21.62
N PRO A 221 -1.08 4.05 -20.38
CA PRO A 221 -1.16 4.92 -19.21
C PRO A 221 0.06 5.81 -19.05
N ASP A 222 -0.16 7.06 -18.63
CA ASP A 222 0.90 7.92 -18.11
C ASP A 222 1.19 7.57 -16.64
N ALA A 223 2.44 7.20 -16.35
CA ALA A 223 2.88 6.89 -14.99
C ALA A 223 2.77 8.08 -14.04
N ALA A 224 2.99 9.30 -14.53
CA ALA A 224 3.00 10.53 -13.73
C ALA A 224 1.61 11.20 -13.62
N GLY A 225 0.66 10.78 -14.46
CA GLY A 225 -0.67 11.36 -14.53
C GLY A 225 -1.65 10.83 -13.48
N THR A 226 -2.89 11.31 -13.54
CA THR A 226 -4.00 10.75 -12.76
C THR A 226 -4.25 9.30 -13.18
N HIS A 227 -4.38 8.40 -12.21
CA HIS A 227 -4.67 6.99 -12.47
C HIS A 227 -6.16 6.63 -12.40
N ARG A 228 -7.05 7.63 -12.33
CA ARG A 228 -8.50 7.40 -12.24
C ARG A 228 -8.99 6.68 -13.50
N GLY A 229 -9.67 5.54 -13.31
CA GLY A 229 -10.16 4.69 -14.39
C GLY A 229 -9.16 3.65 -14.89
N TYR A 230 -7.90 3.70 -14.42
CA TYR A 230 -6.94 2.62 -14.67
C TYR A 230 -7.13 1.46 -13.70
N GLN A 231 -6.63 0.30 -14.11
CA GLN A 231 -6.55 -0.90 -13.30
C GLN A 231 -5.10 -1.22 -13.00
N PHE A 232 -4.84 -1.95 -11.93
CA PHE A 232 -3.50 -2.24 -11.44
C PHE A 232 -3.32 -3.74 -11.34
N ALA A 233 -2.43 -4.27 -12.15
CA ALA A 233 -2.13 -5.69 -12.24
C ALA A 233 -0.82 -6.00 -11.51
N TYR A 234 -0.91 -6.64 -10.34
CA TYR A 234 0.25 -6.96 -9.51
C TYR A 234 0.70 -8.40 -9.68
N TYR A 235 2.00 -8.60 -9.92
CA TYR A 235 2.61 -9.91 -10.03
C TYR A 235 2.48 -10.71 -8.73
N GLN A 236 2.06 -11.97 -8.82
CA GLN A 236 1.88 -12.87 -7.65
C GLN A 236 2.87 -14.03 -7.61
N GLY A 237 3.67 -14.22 -8.66
CA GLY A 237 4.49 -15.41 -8.82
C GLY A 237 4.15 -16.19 -10.10
N LYS A 238 4.86 -17.30 -10.31
CA LYS A 238 4.61 -18.22 -11.42
C LYS A 238 3.50 -19.21 -11.06
#